data_AF-X0VMA8-F1
#
_entry.id   AF-X0VMA8-F1
#
_cell.length_a   1.000
_cell.length_b   1.000
_cell.length_c   1.000
_cell.angle_alpha   90.00
_cell.angle_beta   90.00
_cell.angle_gamma   90.00
#
_symmetry.space_group_name_H-M   'P 1'
#
loop_
_entity.id
_entity.type
_entity.pdbx_description
1 polymer ?
#
loop_
_entity_poly.entity_id
_entity_poly.type
_entity_poly.pdbx_seq_one_letter_code
_entity_poly.pdbx_strand_id
1 'polypeptide(L)' 'SKDFKIPGRILGSPPLAEGPNAGKKVDLETLRREYFIAMDWDPESGKPSKAKLLELGLRDVAEALLP' A
#
# COMPACT_ATOMS: atom_id res chain seq x y z
N SER A 1 6.51 2.73 2.94
CA SER A 1 7.35 2.31 1.78
C SER A 1 7.16 3.27 0.61
N LYS A 2 8.24 3.91 0.14
CA LYS A 2 8.25 4.82 -1.03
C LYS A 2 8.71 4.10 -2.31
N ASP A 3 8.87 2.78 -2.22
CA ASP A 3 9.56 1.96 -3.22
C ASP A 3 8.60 1.43 -4.29
N PHE A 4 7.29 1.42 -4.00
CA PHE A 4 6.25 1.06 -4.93
C PHE A 4 5.94 2.22 -5.88
N LYS A 5 6.61 2.25 -7.04
CA LYS A 5 6.35 3.21 -8.12
C LYS A 5 5.51 2.57 -9.21
N ILE A 6 4.23 2.95 -9.27
CA ILE A 6 3.33 2.52 -10.35
C ILE A 6 3.51 3.46 -11.55
N PRO A 7 3.65 2.95 -12.79
CA PRO A 7 3.70 3.78 -13.97
C PRO A 7 2.48 4.72 -14.09
N GLY A 8 2.73 6.00 -14.40
CA GLY A 8 1.68 7.01 -14.49
C GLY A 8 0.55 6.66 -15.47
N ARG A 9 0.85 5.90 -16.54
CA ARG A 9 -0.15 5.40 -17.49
C ARG A 9 -1.26 4.59 -16.82
N ILE A 10 -0.92 3.73 -15.85
CA ILE A 10 -1.91 2.90 -15.13
C ILE A 10 -2.77 3.78 -14.21
N LEU A 11 -2.15 4.80 -13.61
CA LEU A 11 -2.82 5.71 -12.68
C LEU A 11 -3.68 6.78 -13.37
N GLY A 12 -3.61 6.91 -14.69
CA GLY A 12 -4.18 8.06 -15.40
C GLY A 12 -3.46 9.36 -15.02
N SER A 13 -2.12 9.35 -14.94
CA SER A 13 -1.30 10.53 -14.67
C SER A 13 -0.34 10.81 -15.83
N PRO A 14 -0.69 11.74 -16.75
CA PRO A 14 -1.96 12.48 -16.85
C PRO A 14 -3.14 11.59 -17.29
N PRO A 15 -4.40 12.03 -17.11
CA PRO A 15 -5.58 11.23 -17.50
C PRO A 15 -5.57 10.95 -18.99
N LEU A 16 -6.14 9.80 -19.37
CA LEU A 16 -6.36 9.48 -20.77
C LEU A 16 -7.37 10.48 -21.37
N ALA A 17 -7.13 10.89 -22.61
CA ALA A 17 -8.00 11.84 -23.31
C ALA A 17 -9.28 11.18 -23.87
N GLU A 18 -9.22 9.89 -24.19
CA GLU A 18 -10.29 9.17 -24.87
C GLU A 18 -10.44 7.72 -24.41
N GLY A 19 -11.52 7.08 -24.84
CA GLY A 19 -11.88 5.71 -24.46
C GLY A 19 -12.62 5.60 -23.11
N PRO A 20 -12.94 4.38 -22.66
CA PRO A 20 -13.81 4.15 -21.50
C PRO A 20 -13.29 4.74 -20.17
N ASN A 21 -11.98 4.94 -20.06
CA ASN A 21 -11.32 5.47 -18.87
C ASN A 21 -10.88 6.95 -19.04
N ALA A 22 -11.39 7.65 -20.05
CA ALA A 22 -11.08 9.05 -20.29
C ALA A 22 -11.37 9.91 -19.05
N GLY A 23 -10.44 10.81 -18.71
CA GLY A 23 -10.55 11.72 -17.57
C GLY A 23 -10.46 11.07 -16.19
N LYS A 24 -10.28 9.74 -16.10
CA LYS A 24 -10.16 9.04 -14.82
C LYS A 24 -8.73 9.04 -14.29
N LYS A 25 -8.61 9.05 -12.97
CA LYS A 25 -7.37 8.83 -12.21
C LYS A 25 -7.61 7.80 -11.12
N VAL A 26 -6.58 7.04 -10.79
CA VAL A 26 -6.58 6.19 -9.60
C VAL A 26 -6.09 7.01 -8.41
N ASP A 27 -6.87 7.05 -7.35
CA ASP A 27 -6.45 7.60 -6.06
C ASP A 27 -5.56 6.58 -5.33
N LEU A 28 -4.28 6.56 -5.69
CA LEU A 28 -3.32 5.61 -5.17
C LEU A 28 -3.03 5.83 -3.67
N GLU A 29 -3.09 7.07 -3.19
CA GLU A 29 -2.79 7.39 -1.79
C GLU A 29 -3.84 6.79 -0.86
N THR A 30 -5.13 7.01 -1.17
CA THR A 30 -6.23 6.42 -0.41
C THR A 30 -6.19 4.89 -0.48
N LEU A 31 -6.04 4.33 -1.69
CA LEU A 31 -5.96 2.88 -1.89
C LEU A 31 -4.85 2.24 -1.06
N ARG A 32 -3.65 2.82 -1.07
CA ARG A 32 -2.50 2.31 -0.30
C ARG A 32 -2.76 2.37 1.19
N ARG A 33 -3.27 3.50 1.70
CA ARG A 33 -3.56 3.69 3.12
C ARG A 33 -4.58 2.66 3.62
N GLU A 34 -5.69 2.49 2.89
CA GLU A 34 -6.75 1.56 3.27
C GLU A 34 -6.28 0.11 3.21
N TYR A 35 -5.46 -0.25 2.22
CA TYR A 35 -4.86 -1.58 2.15
C TYR A 35 -3.99 -1.88 3.37
N PHE A 36 -3.11 -0.95 3.78
CA PHE A 36 -2.28 -1.15 4.96
C PHE A 36 -3.12 -1.29 6.24
N ILE A 37 -4.16 -0.48 6.42
CA ILE A 37 -5.07 -0.62 7.55
C ILE A 37 -5.74 -2.00 7.54
N ALA A 38 -6.25 -2.45 6.40
CA ALA A 38 -6.92 -3.75 6.27
C ALA A 38 -5.97 -4.93 6.58
N MET A 39 -4.68 -4.78 6.29
CA MET A 39 -3.66 -5.79 6.58
C MET A 39 -3.11 -5.72 8.01
N ASP A 40 -3.57 -4.76 8.83
CA ASP A 40 -3.04 -4.42 10.16
C ASP A 40 -1.56 -3.97 10.11
N TRP A 41 -1.27 -3.10 9.14
CA TRP A 41 0.04 -2.50 8.91
C TRP A 41 -0.03 -0.98 9.16
N ASP A 42 1.08 -0.41 9.61
CA ASP A 42 1.22 1.03 9.82
C ASP A 42 1.15 1.78 8.45
N PRO A 43 0.22 2.73 8.25
CA PRO A 43 0.01 3.37 6.96
C PRO A 43 1.21 4.18 6.44
N GLU A 44 2.02 4.72 7.34
CA GLU A 44 3.16 5.57 6.98
C GLU A 44 4.38 4.74 6.57
N SER A 45 4.83 3.88 7.47
CA SER A 45 6.00 3.03 7.27
C SER A 45 5.71 1.85 6.33
N GLY A 46 4.48 1.33 6.32
CA GLY A 46 4.09 0.10 5.63
C GLY A 46 4.56 -1.17 6.33
N LYS A 47 4.84 -1.10 7.64
CA LYS A 47 5.28 -2.26 8.44
C LYS A 47 4.07 -2.94 9.10
N PRO A 48 4.04 -4.28 9.17
CA PRO A 48 3.01 -5.00 9.91
C PRO A 48 3.09 -4.71 11.42
N SER A 49 1.93 -4.77 12.09
CA SER A 49 1.88 -4.72 13.55
C SER A 49 2.55 -5.96 14.18
N LYS A 50 2.96 -5.84 15.45
CA LYS A 50 3.44 -6.99 16.23
C LYS A 50 2.37 -8.10 16.30
N ALA A 51 1.12 -7.70 16.51
CA ALA A 51 0.00 -8.63 16.63
C ALA A 51 -0.17 -9.44 15.33
N LYS A 52 -0.15 -8.77 14.17
CA LYS A 52 -0.24 -9.42 12.87
C LYS A 52 0.91 -10.39 12.62
N LEU A 53 2.14 -10.01 12.96
CA LEU A 53 3.30 -10.89 12.82
C LEU A 53 3.16 -12.16 13.68
N LEU A 54 2.72 -12.02 14.93
CA LEU A 54 2.50 -13.16 15.82
C LEU A 54 1.34 -14.05 15.37
N GLU A 55 0.24 -13.47 14.89
CA GLU A 55 -0.90 -14.17 14.30
C GLU A 55 -0.47 -15.04 13.10
N LEU A 56 0.45 -14.53 12.27
CA LEU A 56 1.00 -15.23 11.11
C LEU A 56 2.12 -16.22 11.46
N GLY A 57 2.48 -16.38 12.74
CA GLY A 57 3.55 -17.28 13.17
C GLY A 57 4.98 -16.77 12.93
N LEU A 58 5.15 -15.48 12.62
CA LEU A 58 6.43 -14.83 12.29
C LEU A 58 7.09 -14.19 13.52
N ARG A 59 7.27 -14.98 14.59
CA ARG A 59 7.78 -14.46 15.87
C ARG A 59 9.21 -13.93 15.76
N ASP A 60 10.08 -14.64 15.04
CA ASP A 60 11.46 -14.24 14.76
C ASP A 60 11.54 -12.87 14.06
N VAL A 61 10.66 -12.64 13.09
CA VAL A 61 10.54 -11.35 12.39
C VAL A 61 10.03 -10.25 13.33
N ALA A 62 9.05 -10.57 14.19
CA ALA A 62 8.53 -9.61 15.17
C ALA A 62 9.62 -9.15 16.15
N GLU A 63 10.47 -10.07 16.61
CA GLU A 63 11.61 -9.78 17.49
C GLU A 63 12.70 -8.95 16.78
N ALA A 64 12.95 -9.20 15.49
CA ALA A 64 13.94 -8.45 14.73
C ALA A 64 13.49 -7.02 14.37
N LEU A 65 12.19 -6.81 14.13
CA LEU A 65 11.65 -5.52 13.64
C LEU A 65 11.20 -4.57 14.76
N LEU A 66 10.88 -5.10 15.94
CA LEU A 66 10.28 -4.36 17.05
C LEU A 66 11.04 -4.69 18.35
N PRO A 67 11.96 -3.81 18.80
CA PRO A 67 12.67 -4.01 20.07
C PRO A 67 11.74 -4.08 21.28
#